data_AF-A0A3D1FW78-F1
#
_entry.id   AF-A0A3D1FW78-F1
#
_cell.length_a   1.000
_cell.length_b   1.000
_cell.length_c   1.000
_cell.angle_alpha   90.00
_cell.angle_beta   90.00
_cell.angle_gamma   90.00
#
_symmetry.space_group_name_H-M   'P 1'
#
loop_
_entity.id
_entity.type
_entity.pdbx_description
1 polymer ?
#
loop_
_entity_poly.entity_id
_entity_poly.type
_entity_poly.pdbx_seq_one_letter_code
_entity_poly.pdbx_strand_id
1 'polypeptide(L)' 'MQLEARIQRIMDEQVISDRFRKREFVVQTKDQYPQTLLFEFTQDKTGVLNNFKEG' A
#
# COMPACT_ATOMS: atom_id res chain seq x y z
N MET A 1 2.87 17.88 2.43
CA MET A 1 4.03 16.99 2.22
C MET A 1 3.61 15.90 1.24
N GLN A 2 4.40 15.66 0.21
CA GLN A 2 4.15 14.65 -0.83
C GLN A 2 5.37 13.73 -0.87
N LEU A 3 5.14 12.41 -0.80
CA LEU A 3 6.18 11.39 -0.83
C LEU A 3 6.16 10.70 -2.19
N GLU A 4 7.29 10.71 -2.90
CA GLU A 4 7.45 9.91 -4.10
C GLU A 4 8.05 8.55 -3.76
N ALA A 5 7.30 7.49 -4.05
CA ALA A 5 7.72 6.13 -3.79
C ALA A 5 7.34 5.21 -4.94
N ARG A 6 8.00 4.06 -5.02
CA ARG A 6 7.71 2.98 -5.97
C ARG A 6 7.06 1.83 -5.23
N ILE A 7 5.95 1.30 -5.74
CA ILE A 7 5.26 0.17 -5.13
C ILE A 7 6.06 -1.10 -5.43
N GLN A 8 6.62 -1.70 -4.39
CA GLN A 8 7.34 -2.97 -4.53
C GLN A 8 6.40 -4.16 -4.49
N ARG A 9 5.36 -4.11 -3.65
CA ARG A 9 4.44 -5.24 -3.46
C ARG A 9 3.06 -4.77 -3.05
N ILE A 10 2.02 -5.40 -3.56
CA ILE A 10 0.64 -5.20 -3.15
C ILE A 10 0.14 -6.54 -2.61
N MET A 11 -0.21 -6.58 -1.33
CA MET A 11 -0.76 -7.79 -0.74
C MET A 11 -2.25 -7.91 -1.05
N ASP A 12 -2.77 -9.12 -0.86
CA ASP A 12 -4.21 -9.38 -0.97
C ASP A 12 -5.00 -8.63 0.10
N GLU A 13 -6.26 -8.34 -0.20
CA GLU A 13 -7.16 -7.73 0.77
C GLU A 13 -7.49 -8.73 1.89
N GLN A 14 -7.36 -8.27 3.13
CA GLN A 14 -7.68 -9.03 4.33
C GLN A 14 -8.96 -8.49 4.95
N VAL A 15 -9.99 -9.34 5.05
CA VAL A 15 -11.22 -9.05 5.78
C VAL A 15 -11.07 -9.59 7.21
N ILE A 16 -10.88 -8.70 8.18
CA ILE A 16 -10.73 -9.06 9.60
C ILE A 16 -12.10 -9.20 10.26
N SER A 17 -13.08 -8.38 9.86
CA SER A 17 -14.48 -8.48 10.29
C SER A 17 -15.41 -7.85 9.26
N ASP A 18 -16.72 -8.03 9.44
CA ASP A 18 -17.75 -7.42 8.57
C ASP A 18 -17.62 -5.90 8.42
N ARG A 19 -17.04 -5.24 9.45
CA ARG A 19 -16.80 -3.80 9.47
C ARG A 19 -15.34 -3.43 9.32
N PHE A 20 -14.44 -4.38 9.12
CA PHE A 20 -13.01 -4.11 8.99
C PHE A 20 -12.34 -4.96 7.93
N ARG A 21 -11.95 -4.29 6.86
CA ARG A 21 -11.04 -4.81 5.84
C ARG A 21 -9.82 -3.90 5.74
N LYS A 22 -8.68 -4.50 5.45
CA LYS A 22 -7.43 -3.80 5.18
C LYS A 22 -6.73 -4.40 3.99
N ARG A 23 -5.87 -3.61 3.35
CA ARG A 23 -4.97 -4.07 2.29
C ARG A 23 -3.62 -3.40 2.45
N GLU A 24 -2.60 -4.24 2.53
CA GLU A 24 -1.23 -3.83 2.81
C GLU A 24 -0.44 -3.73 1.51
N PHE A 25 0.49 -2.79 1.45
CA PHE A 25 1.39 -2.62 0.32
C PHE A 25 2.75 -2.09 0.80
N VAL A 26 3.79 -2.51 0.11
CA VAL A 26 5.17 -2.12 0.39
C VAL A 26 5.59 -1.11 -0.66
N VAL A 27 6.14 0.01 -0.22
CA VAL A 27 6.74 1.02 -1.10
C VAL A 27 8.19 1.26 -0.73
N GLN A 28 8.97 1.68 -1.71
CA GLN A 28 10.34 2.14 -1.52
C GLN A 28 10.44 3.60 -1.91
N THR A 29 10.99 4.45 -1.05
CA THR A 29 11.17 5.88 -1.34
C THR A 29 12.17 6.10 -2.47
N LYS A 30 11.97 7.15 -3.27
CA LYS A 30 12.84 7.52 -4.40
C LYS A 30 13.92 8.55 -4.01
N ASP A 31 14.57 8.34 -2.87
CA ASP A 31 15.61 9.23 -2.36
C ASP A 31 17.00 8.58 -2.44
N GLN A 32 18.06 9.36 -2.18
CA GLN A 32 19.45 8.87 -2.16
C GLN A 32 19.67 7.72 -1.17
N TYR A 33 18.82 7.62 -0.13
CA TYR A 33 18.78 6.53 0.83
C TYR A 33 17.39 5.90 0.80
N PRO A 34 17.15 4.95 -0.11
CA PRO A 34 15.82 4.39 -0.28
C PRO A 34 15.42 3.62 0.98
N GLN A 35 14.25 3.97 1.52
CA GLN A 35 13.66 3.30 2.67
C GLN A 35 12.47 2.47 2.21
N THR A 36 12.40 1.23 2.70
CA THR A 36 11.24 0.36 2.49
C THR A 36 10.24 0.63 3.60
N LEU A 37 9.04 1.02 3.23
CA LEU A 37 7.94 1.37 4.12
C LEU A 37 6.75 0.45 3.83
N LEU A 38 6.13 -0.06 4.89
CA LEU A 38 4.86 -0.79 4.81
C LEU A 38 3.72 0.19 5.08
N PHE A 39 2.75 0.22 4.17
CA PHE A 39 1.53 0.99 4.32
C PHE A 39 0.32 0.07 4.27
N GLU A 40 -0.77 0.53 4.88
CA GLU A 40 -2.07 -0.12 4.80
C GLU A 40 -3.16 0.88 4.42
N PHE A 41 -4.08 0.43 3.57
CA PHE A 41 -5.38 1.06 3.42
C PHE A 41 -6.42 0.26 4.17
N THR A 42 -7.37 0.97 4.76
CA THR A 42 -8.50 0.39 5.48
C THR A 42 -9.80 0.72 4.76
N GLN A 43 -10.83 -0.10 4.98
CA GLN A 43 -12.20 0.16 4.56
C GLN A 43 -12.34 0.48 3.05
N ASP A 44 -12.97 1.60 2.73
CA ASP A 44 -13.27 2.12 1.40
C ASP A 44 -12.03 2.30 0.52
N LYS A 45 -10.86 2.55 1.13
CA LYS A 45 -9.63 2.86 0.39
C LYS A 45 -8.86 1.62 -0.09
N THR A 46 -9.23 0.43 0.37
CA THR A 46 -8.62 -0.85 -0.06
C THR A 46 -8.63 -1.04 -1.58
N GLY A 47 -9.71 -0.59 -2.25
CA GLY A 47 -9.87 -0.68 -3.69
C GLY A 47 -9.01 0.29 -4.51
N VAL A 48 -8.44 1.34 -3.90
CA VAL A 48 -7.58 2.32 -4.61
C VAL A 48 -6.33 1.64 -5.16
N LEU A 49 -5.81 0.63 -4.46
CA LEU A 49 -4.63 -0.15 -4.89
C LEU A 49 -4.85 -0.93 -6.18
N ASN A 50 -6.10 -1.18 -6.60
CA ASN A 50 -6.39 -1.86 -7.86
C ASN A 50 -5.94 -1.07 -9.10
N ASN A 51 -5.75 0.24 -8.95
CA ASN A 51 -5.28 1.10 -10.04
C ASN A 51 -3.75 1.11 -10.18
N PHE A 52 -3.04 0.39 -9.31
CA PHE A 52 -1.58 0.36 -9.30
C PHE A 52 -1.08 -1.06 -9.55
N LYS A 53 0.17 -1.17 -10.04
CA LYS A 53 0.85 -2.45 -10.26
C LYS A 53 2.17 -2.47 -9.52
N GLU A 54 2.58 -3.67 -9.13
CA GLU A 54 3.93 -3.92 -8.60
C GLU A 54 4.98 -3.67 -9.69
N GLY A 55 6.14 -3.14 -9.29
CA GLY A 55 7.26 -2.88 -10.19
C GLY A 55 7.28 -1.43 -10.62
#